data_AF-A0A7C5SYY4-F1
#
_entry.id   AF-A0A7C5SYY4-F1
#
_cell.length_a   1.000
_cell.length_b   1.000
_cell.length_c   1.000
_cell.angle_alpha   90.00
_cell.angle_beta   90.00
_cell.angle_gamma   90.00
#
_symmetry.space_group_name_H-M   'P 1'
#
loop_
_entity.id
_entity.type
_entity.pdbx_description
1 polymer ?
#
loop_
_entity_poly.entity_id
_entity_poly.type
_entity_poly.pdbx_seq_one_letter_code
_entity_poly.pdbx_strand_id
1 'polypeptide(L)'
;MFVSLQFKLELRKEDREKLIQLMRKQSSAIRVAYNMLKELEKEKAKNPHAQIYHRLRQLFPELPTKYIDSAIYKAKQYPTDKPVVFGGKRLFEKLCKNHLTGKLRETLKKRWRELRQGILVSIGSKSDKGNRLLRFEDLNGQLHLRITTGNREFIYAKVLREPSNSKDKWITFMAMLLESWQTKNYFPYTVELKLRDGEVYGNVSF
;
A
#
# COMPACT_ATOMS: atom_id res chain seq x y z
N MET A 1 -18.21 10.15 3.01
CA MET A 1 -17.01 11.00 2.82
C MET A 1 -15.81 10.16 3.22
N PHE A 2 -14.97 9.73 2.27
CA PHE A 2 -13.78 8.94 2.61
C PHE A 2 -12.77 9.83 3.33
N VAL A 3 -12.45 9.49 4.58
CA VAL A 3 -11.45 10.20 5.36
C VAL A 3 -10.13 9.47 5.20
N SER A 4 -9.06 10.15 4.80
CA SER A 4 -7.73 9.55 4.76
C SER A 4 -6.84 10.15 5.85
N LEU A 5 -6.27 9.30 6.69
CA LEU A 5 -5.42 9.70 7.82
C LEU A 5 -4.01 9.15 7.64
N GLN A 6 -3.02 10.02 7.76
CA GLN A 6 -1.61 9.64 7.64
C GLN A 6 -1.04 9.23 9.01
N PHE A 7 -0.12 8.26 9.01
CA PHE A 7 0.67 7.84 10.16
C PHE A 7 2.09 7.43 9.72
N LYS A 8 3.03 7.37 10.66
CA LYS A 8 4.37 6.81 10.43
C LYS A 8 4.48 5.44 11.10
N LEU A 9 5.30 4.55 10.56
CA LEU A 9 5.63 3.26 11.18
C LEU A 9 7.06 3.25 11.70
N GLU A 10 7.24 2.67 12.88
CA GLU A 10 8.53 2.27 13.43
C GLU A 10 8.67 0.75 13.37
N LEU A 11 9.81 0.29 12.84
CA LEU A 11 10.07 -1.11 12.48
C LEU A 11 11.48 -1.49 12.89
N ARG A 12 11.67 -2.76 13.29
CA ARG A 12 13.00 -3.36 13.40
C ARG A 12 13.64 -3.46 12.02
N LYS A 13 14.98 -3.45 11.97
CA LYS A 13 15.73 -3.46 10.71
C LYS A 13 15.36 -4.65 9.81
N GLU A 14 15.31 -5.86 10.36
CA GLU A 14 14.97 -7.10 9.64
C GLU A 14 13.55 -7.07 9.07
N ASP A 15 12.58 -6.64 9.89
CA ASP A 15 11.19 -6.50 9.48
C ASP A 15 11.03 -5.46 8.37
N ARG A 16 11.78 -4.36 8.47
CA ARG A 16 11.79 -3.33 7.42
C ARG A 16 12.29 -3.88 6.10
N GLU A 17 13.33 -4.72 6.10
CA GLU A 17 13.84 -5.35 4.87
C GLU A 17 12.80 -6.29 4.25
N LYS A 18 12.17 -7.15 5.06
CA LYS A 18 11.06 -8.02 4.64
C LYS A 18 9.89 -7.22 4.06
N LEU A 19 9.49 -6.14 4.73
CA LEU A 19 8.42 -5.26 4.26
C LEU A 19 8.77 -4.61 2.93
N ILE A 20 9.99 -4.12 2.75
CA ILE A 20 10.43 -3.52 1.48
C ILE A 20 10.39 -4.54 0.34
N GLN A 21 10.77 -5.79 0.59
CA GLN A 21 10.65 -6.85 -0.41
C GLN A 21 9.18 -7.10 -0.80
N LEU A 22 8.28 -7.14 0.18
CA LEU A 22 6.84 -7.28 -0.06
C LEU A 22 6.26 -6.10 -0.87
N MET A 23 6.61 -4.86 -0.49
CA MET A 23 6.24 -3.64 -1.22
C MET A 23 6.71 -3.68 -2.68
N ARG A 24 7.96 -4.13 -2.92
CA ARG A 24 8.51 -4.27 -4.27
C ARG A 24 7.71 -5.25 -5.11
N LYS A 25 7.36 -6.42 -4.54
CA LYS A 25 6.55 -7.46 -5.21
C LYS A 25 5.17 -6.92 -5.56
N GLN A 26 4.42 -6.35 -4.60
CA GLN A 26 3.08 -5.82 -4.89
C GLN A 26 3.12 -4.62 -5.83
N SER A 27 4.09 -3.71 -5.70
CA SER A 27 4.29 -2.60 -6.64
C SER A 27 4.52 -3.11 -8.07
N SER A 28 5.18 -4.26 -8.23
CA SER A 28 5.31 -4.92 -9.53
C SER A 28 3.97 -5.47 -10.04
N ALA A 29 3.23 -6.17 -9.18
CA ALA A 29 1.90 -6.68 -9.50
C ALA A 29 0.93 -5.56 -9.94
N ILE A 30 0.96 -4.40 -9.27
CA ILE A 30 0.16 -3.21 -9.64
C ILE A 30 0.48 -2.75 -11.06
N ARG A 31 1.76 -2.70 -11.45
CA ARG A 31 2.18 -2.28 -12.80
C ARG A 31 1.74 -3.29 -13.87
N VAL A 32 1.89 -4.58 -13.59
CA VAL A 32 1.43 -5.64 -14.49
C VAL A 32 -0.08 -5.57 -14.66
N ALA A 33 -0.83 -5.43 -13.56
CA ALA A 33 -2.27 -5.26 -13.60
C ALA A 33 -2.68 -4.02 -14.42
N TYR A 34 -2.02 -2.88 -14.23
CA TYR A 34 -2.32 -1.67 -14.99
C TYR A 34 -2.11 -1.85 -16.50
N ASN A 35 -0.99 -2.45 -16.91
CA ASN A 35 -0.70 -2.68 -18.32
C ASN A 35 -1.75 -3.62 -18.94
N MET A 36 -2.09 -4.71 -18.24
CA MET A 36 -3.14 -5.63 -18.71
C MET A 36 -4.52 -4.99 -18.75
N LEU A 37 -4.90 -4.17 -17.74
CA LEU A 37 -6.16 -3.44 -17.74
C LEU A 37 -6.28 -2.59 -19.01
N LYS A 38 -5.21 -1.87 -19.36
CA LYS A 38 -5.18 -1.01 -20.55
C LYS A 38 -5.34 -1.81 -21.85
N GLU A 39 -4.75 -2.99 -21.95
CA GLU A 39 -4.89 -3.88 -23.12
C GLU A 39 -6.31 -4.45 -23.22
N LEU A 40 -6.82 -4.99 -22.12
CA LEU A 40 -8.15 -5.61 -22.04
C LEU A 40 -9.29 -4.60 -22.24
N GLU A 41 -9.12 -3.34 -21.81
CA GLU A 41 -10.07 -2.26 -22.08
C GLU A 41 -10.16 -1.93 -23.58
N LYS A 42 -9.03 -1.92 -24.30
CA LYS A 42 -9.01 -1.71 -25.75
C LYS A 42 -9.71 -2.85 -26.50
N GLU A 43 -9.50 -4.08 -26.03
CA GLU A 43 -10.08 -5.29 -26.62
C GLU A 43 -11.54 -5.53 -26.20
N LYS A 44 -12.11 -4.69 -25.32
CA LYS A 44 -13.45 -4.88 -24.73
C LYS A 44 -13.64 -6.29 -24.16
N ALA A 45 -12.60 -6.80 -23.50
CA ALA A 45 -12.55 -8.17 -23.03
C ALA A 45 -13.64 -8.47 -21.99
N LYS A 46 -14.21 -9.69 -22.05
CA LYS A 46 -15.13 -10.17 -21.01
C LYS A 46 -14.35 -10.54 -19.75
N ASN A 47 -14.86 -10.10 -18.59
CA ASN A 47 -14.31 -10.40 -17.26
C ASN A 47 -12.79 -10.10 -17.10
N PRO A 48 -12.35 -8.84 -17.32
CA PRO A 48 -10.93 -8.49 -17.26
C PRO A 48 -10.31 -8.75 -15.88
N HIS A 49 -11.09 -8.63 -14.82
CA HIS A 49 -10.62 -8.86 -13.45
C HIS A 49 -10.08 -10.29 -13.26
N ALA A 50 -10.85 -11.31 -13.68
CA ALA A 50 -10.44 -12.70 -13.52
C ALA A 50 -9.15 -13.00 -14.29
N GLN A 51 -9.03 -12.51 -15.53
CA GLN A 51 -7.84 -12.70 -16.35
C GLN A 51 -6.58 -12.13 -15.70
N ILE A 52 -6.68 -10.89 -15.19
CA ILE A 52 -5.57 -10.24 -14.48
C ILE A 52 -5.25 -10.99 -13.19
N TYR A 53 -6.27 -11.39 -12.43
CA TYR A 53 -6.09 -12.13 -11.18
C TYR A 53 -5.31 -13.44 -11.41
N HIS A 54 -5.73 -14.24 -12.39
CA HIS A 54 -5.04 -15.50 -12.73
C HIS A 54 -3.61 -15.26 -13.18
N ARG A 55 -3.37 -14.24 -14.02
CA ARG A 55 -2.03 -13.89 -14.47
C ARG A 55 -1.12 -13.43 -13.34
N LEU A 56 -1.62 -12.58 -12.44
CA LEU A 56 -0.86 -12.13 -11.28
C LEU A 56 -0.55 -13.29 -10.33
N ARG A 57 -1.48 -14.23 -10.15
CA ARG A 57 -1.25 -15.42 -9.30
C ARG A 57 -0.15 -16.33 -9.84
N GLN A 58 -0.02 -16.44 -11.17
CA GLN A 58 1.09 -17.17 -11.80
C GLN A 58 2.42 -16.44 -11.68
N LEU A 59 2.44 -15.12 -11.87
CA LEU A 59 3.67 -14.31 -11.84
C LEU A 59 4.19 -14.04 -10.42
N PHE A 60 3.30 -14.01 -9.43
CA PHE A 60 3.61 -13.68 -8.04
C PHE A 60 3.07 -14.74 -7.07
N PRO A 61 3.51 -16.01 -7.17
CA PRO A 61 2.95 -17.11 -6.36
C PRO A 61 3.18 -16.91 -4.86
N GLU A 62 4.24 -16.21 -4.48
CA GLU A 62 4.57 -15.90 -3.08
C GLU A 62 3.75 -14.74 -2.49
N LEU A 63 3.06 -13.96 -3.33
CA LEU A 63 2.29 -12.82 -2.85
C LEU A 63 0.93 -13.31 -2.34
N PRO A 64 0.55 -13.01 -1.08
CA PRO A 64 -0.77 -13.38 -0.56
C PRO A 64 -1.91 -12.97 -1.49
N THR A 65 -2.87 -13.86 -1.72
CA THR A 65 -3.93 -13.67 -2.72
C THR A 65 -4.72 -12.38 -2.56
N LYS A 66 -5.00 -11.92 -1.32
CA LYS A 66 -5.69 -10.65 -1.08
C LYS A 66 -4.86 -9.41 -1.45
N TYR A 67 -3.53 -9.50 -1.49
CA TYR A 67 -2.70 -8.42 -2.05
C TYR A 67 -2.80 -8.36 -3.57
N ILE A 68 -3.13 -9.46 -4.25
CA ILE A 68 -3.41 -9.47 -5.70
C ILE A 68 -4.67 -8.65 -5.99
N ASP A 69 -5.77 -8.93 -5.27
CA ASP A 69 -7.01 -8.15 -5.41
C ASP A 69 -6.78 -6.66 -5.12
N SER A 70 -6.02 -6.37 -4.06
CA SER A 70 -5.65 -4.99 -3.70
C SER A 70 -4.75 -4.32 -4.75
N ALA A 71 -3.88 -5.09 -5.43
CA ALA A 71 -3.07 -4.58 -6.53
C ALA A 71 -3.92 -4.24 -7.75
N ILE A 72 -4.91 -5.07 -8.10
CA ILE A 72 -5.85 -4.81 -9.20
C ILE A 72 -6.69 -3.57 -8.89
N TYR A 73 -7.22 -3.46 -7.68
CA TYR A 73 -7.94 -2.26 -7.24
C TYR A 73 -7.08 -1.01 -7.36
N LYS A 74 -5.81 -1.06 -6.91
CA LYS A 74 -4.91 0.08 -7.02
C LYS A 74 -4.60 0.41 -8.48
N ALA A 75 -4.46 -0.59 -9.34
CA ALA A 75 -4.23 -0.42 -10.76
C ALA A 75 -5.39 0.33 -11.45
N LYS A 76 -6.64 0.03 -11.07
CA LYS A 76 -7.84 0.72 -11.56
C LYS A 76 -7.93 2.21 -11.19
N GLN A 77 -7.16 2.67 -10.20
CA GLN A 77 -7.13 4.09 -9.83
C GLN A 77 -6.25 4.92 -10.78
N TYR A 78 -5.44 4.27 -11.61
CA TYR A 78 -4.61 4.97 -12.58
C TYR A 78 -5.42 5.26 -13.86
N PRO A 79 -5.19 6.42 -14.50
CA PRO A 79 -5.84 6.75 -15.76
C PRO A 79 -5.38 5.79 -16.87
N THR A 80 -6.32 5.21 -17.61
CA THR A 80 -6.06 4.29 -18.74
C THR A 80 -6.04 5.00 -20.09
N ASP A 81 -6.60 6.22 -20.16
CA ASP A 81 -6.62 7.12 -21.33
C ASP A 81 -5.21 7.64 -21.70
N LYS A 82 -4.29 7.70 -20.74
CA LYS A 82 -2.94 8.23 -20.94
C LYS A 82 -1.84 7.33 -20.38
N PRO A 83 -0.62 7.37 -20.95
CA PRO A 83 0.53 6.68 -20.39
C PRO A 83 0.84 7.15 -18.96
N VAL A 84 1.02 6.19 -18.05
CA VAL A 84 1.41 6.45 -16.66
C VAL A 84 2.89 6.16 -16.46
N VAL A 85 3.60 7.15 -15.93
CA VAL A 85 4.99 6.99 -15.48
C VAL A 85 4.99 6.67 -13.99
N PHE A 86 5.11 5.39 -13.65
CA PHE A 86 5.24 4.93 -12.26
C PHE A 86 6.50 5.54 -11.60
N GLY A 87 6.36 6.04 -10.38
CA GLY A 87 7.39 6.82 -9.69
C GLY A 87 7.33 8.33 -9.97
N GLY A 88 6.41 8.78 -10.81
CA GLY A 88 6.10 10.18 -11.06
C GLY A 88 6.78 10.75 -12.31
N LYS A 89 5.97 11.26 -13.25
CA LYS A 89 6.41 11.85 -14.53
C LYS A 89 7.44 12.97 -14.33
N ARG A 90 7.15 13.95 -13.46
CA ARG A 90 8.05 15.08 -13.18
C ARG A 90 9.42 14.63 -12.66
N LEU A 91 9.46 13.58 -11.85
CA LEU A 91 10.72 13.06 -11.29
C LEU A 91 11.51 12.29 -12.36
N PHE A 92 10.82 11.52 -13.19
CA PHE A 92 11.42 10.84 -14.33
C PHE A 92 12.00 11.83 -15.34
N GLU A 93 11.25 12.87 -15.72
CA GLU A 93 11.73 13.93 -16.62
C GLU A 93 12.97 14.65 -16.07
N LYS A 94 13.02 14.88 -14.75
CA LYS A 94 14.25 15.39 -14.11
C LYS A 94 15.41 14.43 -14.31
N LEU A 95 15.23 13.12 -14.05
CA LEU A 95 16.28 12.12 -14.20
C LEU A 95 16.80 11.97 -15.65
N CYS A 96 15.97 12.26 -16.65
CA CYS A 96 16.36 12.29 -18.06
C CYS A 96 17.27 13.47 -18.43
N LYS A 97 17.39 14.50 -17.58
CA LYS A 97 18.28 15.64 -17.84
C LYS A 97 19.74 15.29 -17.52
N ASN A 98 20.64 15.61 -18.46
CA ASN A 98 22.06 15.24 -18.40
C ASN A 98 22.90 16.11 -17.44
N HIS A 99 22.43 17.31 -17.07
CA HIS A 99 23.16 18.22 -16.17
C HIS A 99 23.07 17.84 -14.68
N LEU A 100 22.21 16.89 -14.31
CA LEU A 100 22.13 16.40 -12.93
C LEU A 100 23.19 15.32 -12.72
N THR A 101 24.25 15.67 -12.00
CA THR A 101 25.40 14.81 -11.70
C THR A 101 25.58 14.58 -10.20
N GLY A 102 26.40 13.59 -9.84
CA GLY A 102 26.82 13.32 -8.47
C GLY A 102 25.69 13.00 -7.49
N LYS A 103 25.81 13.50 -6.26
CA LYS A 103 24.92 13.20 -5.13
C LYS A 103 23.46 13.55 -5.40
N LEU A 104 23.20 14.66 -6.10
CA LEU A 104 21.84 15.09 -6.42
C LEU A 104 21.12 14.07 -7.32
N ARG A 105 21.83 13.53 -8.31
CA ARG A 105 21.28 12.49 -9.21
C ARG A 105 20.93 11.22 -8.43
N GLU A 106 21.81 10.78 -7.53
CA GLU A 106 21.58 9.58 -6.73
C GLU A 106 20.41 9.73 -5.76
N THR A 107 20.24 10.89 -5.12
CA THR A 107 19.07 11.18 -4.29
C THR A 107 17.78 11.14 -5.10
N LEU A 108 17.77 11.69 -6.32
CA LEU A 108 16.60 11.62 -7.21
C LEU A 108 16.29 10.19 -7.66
N LYS A 109 17.32 9.38 -7.98
CA LYS A 109 17.16 7.96 -8.31
C LYS A 109 16.57 7.18 -7.15
N LYS A 110 17.08 7.40 -5.93
CA LYS A 110 16.56 6.78 -4.70
C LYS A 110 15.09 7.13 -4.51
N ARG A 111 14.73 8.42 -4.57
CA ARG A 111 13.35 8.89 -4.45
C ARG A 111 12.43 8.30 -5.52
N TRP A 112 12.89 8.20 -6.77
CA TRP A 112 12.09 7.63 -7.85
C TRP A 112 11.86 6.13 -7.65
N ARG A 113 12.89 5.41 -7.18
CA ARG A 113 12.79 3.99 -6.84
C ARG A 113 11.80 3.77 -5.69
N GLU A 114 11.86 4.58 -4.64
CA GLU A 114 10.92 4.52 -3.51
C GLU A 114 9.47 4.76 -3.97
N LEU A 115 9.22 5.81 -4.76
CA LEU A 115 7.89 6.09 -5.28
C LEU A 115 7.37 5.01 -6.24
N ARG A 116 8.27 4.35 -6.98
CA ARG A 116 7.91 3.32 -7.96
C ARG A 116 7.69 1.94 -7.33
N GLN A 117 8.42 1.60 -6.27
CA GLN A 117 8.48 0.23 -5.73
C GLN A 117 8.16 0.14 -4.23
N GLY A 118 7.91 1.26 -3.58
CA GLY A 118 7.64 1.34 -2.16
C GLY A 118 6.16 1.53 -1.86
N ILE A 119 5.26 0.88 -2.58
CA ILE A 119 3.81 0.88 -2.28
C ILE A 119 3.40 -0.51 -1.80
N LEU A 120 2.65 -0.57 -0.70
CA LEU A 120 1.88 -1.74 -0.28
C LEU A 120 0.46 -1.28 0.08
N VAL A 121 -0.55 -1.91 -0.48
CA VAL A 121 -1.96 -1.56 -0.28
C VAL A 121 -2.76 -2.80 0.06
N SER A 122 -3.65 -2.68 1.04
CA SER A 122 -4.61 -3.72 1.41
C SER A 122 -5.97 -3.11 1.63
N ILE A 123 -6.97 -3.62 0.93
CA ILE A 123 -8.36 -3.24 1.10
C ILE A 123 -8.99 -4.11 2.17
N GLY A 124 -9.68 -3.45 3.08
CA GLY A 124 -10.40 -4.08 4.15
C GLY A 124 -11.85 -4.43 3.81
N SER A 125 -12.42 -5.35 4.59
CA SER A 125 -13.83 -5.68 4.56
C SER A 125 -14.34 -5.97 5.98
N LYS A 126 -15.65 -5.88 6.20
CA LYS A 126 -16.25 -6.23 7.49
C LYS A 126 -16.01 -7.71 7.84
N SER A 127 -16.12 -8.62 6.86
CA SER A 127 -15.84 -10.05 7.04
C SER A 127 -14.37 -10.34 7.35
N ASP A 128 -13.46 -9.45 6.97
CA ASP A 128 -12.03 -9.51 7.28
C ASP A 128 -11.66 -8.93 8.65
N LYS A 129 -12.64 -8.60 9.47
CA LYS A 129 -12.45 -7.89 10.74
C LYS A 129 -11.73 -6.56 10.53
N GLY A 130 -12.23 -5.80 9.57
CA GLY A 130 -11.67 -4.52 9.15
C GLY A 130 -10.65 -4.67 8.04
N ASN A 131 -9.46 -5.20 8.32
CA ASN A 131 -8.46 -5.48 7.30
C ASN A 131 -7.66 -6.75 7.67
N ARG A 132 -7.57 -7.72 6.76
CA ARG A 132 -6.90 -9.00 7.06
C ARG A 132 -5.38 -8.91 6.97
N LEU A 133 -4.86 -8.12 6.03
CA LEU A 133 -3.43 -8.09 5.72
C LEU A 133 -2.69 -6.96 6.42
N LEU A 134 -3.32 -5.80 6.58
CA LEU A 134 -2.77 -4.62 7.24
C LEU A 134 -3.72 -4.23 8.37
N ARG A 135 -3.60 -4.90 9.52
CA ARG A 135 -4.55 -4.80 10.64
C ARG A 135 -3.99 -3.96 11.77
N PHE A 136 -4.77 -3.00 12.27
CA PHE A 136 -4.45 -2.34 13.53
C PHE A 136 -4.77 -3.26 14.71
N GLU A 137 -3.82 -3.43 15.63
CA GLU A 137 -3.95 -4.23 16.84
C GLU A 137 -3.35 -3.46 18.03
N ASP A 138 -3.97 -3.59 19.21
CA ASP A 138 -3.36 -3.15 20.46
C ASP A 138 -2.43 -4.25 20.98
N LEU A 139 -1.17 -3.90 21.19
CA LEU A 139 -0.20 -4.76 21.85
C LEU A 139 0.32 -4.04 23.08
N ASN A 140 -0.12 -4.50 24.26
CA ASN A 140 0.28 -3.95 25.56
C ASN A 140 0.01 -2.43 25.68
N GLY A 141 -1.15 -1.96 25.22
CA GLY A 141 -1.51 -0.53 25.25
C GLY A 141 -0.82 0.31 24.17
N GLN A 142 -0.14 -0.31 23.21
CA GLN A 142 0.49 0.37 22.09
C GLN A 142 -0.11 -0.08 20.76
N LEU A 143 -0.53 0.89 19.96
CA LEU A 143 -1.07 0.65 18.63
C LEU A 143 0.02 0.15 17.67
N HIS A 144 -0.20 -1.03 17.11
CA HIS A 144 0.64 -1.62 16.08
C HIS A 144 -0.16 -1.88 14.82
N LEU A 145 0.52 -1.81 13.67
CA LEU A 145 0.04 -2.34 12.42
C LEU A 145 0.65 -3.73 12.22
N ARG A 146 -0.18 -4.77 12.31
CA ARG A 146 0.16 -6.14 11.92
C ARG A 146 0.10 -6.25 10.40
N ILE A 147 1.25 -6.54 9.79
CA ILE A 147 1.43 -6.70 8.35
C ILE A 147 1.66 -8.17 8.04
N THR A 148 0.72 -8.79 7.34
CA THR A 148 0.85 -10.17 6.86
C THR A 148 1.84 -10.21 5.69
N THR A 149 2.90 -10.99 5.79
CA THR A 149 3.94 -11.12 4.74
C THR A 149 3.70 -12.32 3.83
N GLY A 150 3.00 -13.34 4.31
CA GLY A 150 2.81 -14.64 3.64
C GLY A 150 3.02 -15.77 4.63
N ASN A 151 2.67 -17.01 4.29
CA ASN A 151 2.98 -18.20 5.09
C ASN A 151 2.62 -18.14 6.59
N ARG A 152 1.57 -17.38 6.95
CA ARG A 152 1.15 -17.09 8.35
C ARG A 152 2.19 -16.33 9.18
N GLU A 153 3.15 -15.68 8.53
CA GLU A 153 4.10 -14.76 9.14
C GLU A 153 3.54 -13.34 9.19
N PHE A 154 3.92 -12.62 10.24
CA PHE A 154 3.49 -11.26 10.51
C PHE A 154 4.66 -10.39 10.93
N ILE A 155 4.66 -9.15 10.45
CA ILE A 155 5.46 -8.05 10.99
C ILE A 155 4.56 -7.22 11.88
N TYR A 156 5.05 -6.81 13.04
CA TYR A 156 4.38 -5.86 13.92
C TYR A 156 5.14 -4.53 13.90
N ALA A 157 4.51 -3.51 13.32
CA ALA A 157 5.08 -2.18 13.18
C ALA A 157 4.40 -1.22 14.15
N LYS A 158 5.15 -0.53 15.00
CA LYS A 158 4.58 0.45 15.93
C LYS A 158 4.05 1.65 15.13
N VAL A 159 2.83 2.08 15.44
CA VAL A 159 2.20 3.22 14.77
C VAL A 159 2.58 4.50 15.52
N LEU A 160 3.35 5.36 14.87
CA LEU A 160 3.73 6.67 15.37
C LEU A 160 2.74 7.71 14.84
N ARG A 161 1.68 7.96 15.59
CA ARG A 161 0.67 8.99 15.27
C ARG A 161 -0.05 9.46 16.52
N GLU A 162 0.04 10.77 16.77
CA GLU A 162 -0.74 11.47 17.79
C GLU A 162 -1.79 12.37 17.14
N PRO A 163 -2.97 12.58 17.76
CA PRO A 163 -3.93 13.58 17.30
C PRO A 163 -3.31 14.98 17.26
N SER A 164 -3.54 15.70 16.16
CA SER A 164 -3.07 17.10 16.02
C SER A 164 -3.90 18.10 16.84
N ASN A 165 -5.16 17.78 17.12
CA ASN A 165 -6.08 18.56 17.94
C ASN A 165 -7.33 17.71 18.28
N SER A 166 -8.25 18.27 19.07
CA SER A 166 -9.48 17.59 19.50
C SER A 166 -10.47 17.27 18.36
N LYS A 167 -10.32 17.89 17.18
CA LYS A 167 -11.12 17.63 15.98
C LYS A 167 -10.42 16.69 15.01
N ASP A 168 -9.23 16.17 15.35
CA ASP A 168 -8.50 15.24 14.49
C ASP A 168 -9.29 13.94 14.36
N LYS A 169 -9.62 13.58 13.11
CA LYS A 169 -10.37 12.36 12.79
C LYS A 169 -9.63 11.08 13.17
N TRP A 170 -8.33 11.17 13.52
CA TRP A 170 -7.61 10.08 14.18
C TRP A 170 -8.28 9.64 15.49
N ILE A 171 -8.84 10.57 16.26
CA ILE A 171 -9.57 10.26 17.50
C ILE A 171 -10.80 9.40 17.17
N THR A 172 -11.57 9.79 16.15
CA THR A 172 -12.73 9.00 15.67
C THR A 172 -12.30 7.62 15.20
N PHE A 173 -11.22 7.52 14.41
CA PHE A 173 -10.70 6.25 13.94
C PHE A 173 -10.31 5.31 15.09
N MET A 174 -9.63 5.83 16.11
CA MET A 174 -9.24 5.07 17.30
C MET A 174 -10.45 4.60 18.12
N ALA A 175 -11.46 5.46 18.28
CA ALA A 175 -12.70 5.10 18.96
C ALA A 175 -13.42 3.97 18.23
N MET A 176 -13.53 4.05 16.90
CA MET A 176 -14.12 2.99 16.08
C MET A 176 -13.33 1.68 16.17
N LEU A 177 -11.99 1.72 16.15
CA LEU A 177 -11.16 0.54 16.35
C LEU A 177 -11.42 -0.11 17.71
N LEU A 178 -11.39 0.68 18.79
CA LEU A 178 -11.62 0.20 20.15
C LEU A 178 -13.01 -0.43 20.30
N GLU A 179 -14.05 0.25 19.82
CA GLU A 179 -15.43 -0.26 19.81
C GLU A 179 -15.50 -1.59 19.02
N SER A 180 -14.84 -1.66 17.86
CA SER A 180 -14.83 -2.88 17.05
C SER A 180 -14.13 -4.06 17.74
N TRP A 181 -13.09 -3.80 18.53
CA TRP A 181 -12.39 -4.83 19.28
C TRP A 181 -13.21 -5.35 20.45
N GLN A 182 -13.95 -4.47 21.13
CA GLN A 182 -14.82 -4.80 22.26
C GLN A 182 -16.07 -5.54 21.80
N THR A 183 -16.82 -4.95 20.85
CA THR A 183 -18.13 -5.43 20.41
C THR A 183 -18.05 -6.52 19.32
N LYS A 184 -16.87 -6.72 18.74
CA LYS A 184 -16.67 -7.53 17.52
C LYS A 184 -17.48 -7.03 16.31
N ASN A 185 -18.00 -5.81 16.35
CA ASN A 185 -18.64 -5.15 15.22
C ASN A 185 -17.61 -4.38 14.39
N TYR A 186 -17.01 -5.07 13.41
CA TYR A 186 -15.95 -4.50 12.59
C TYR A 186 -16.47 -3.57 11.49
N PHE A 187 -15.64 -2.61 11.11
CA PHE A 187 -15.84 -1.72 9.97
C PHE A 187 -14.68 -1.85 8.98
N PRO A 188 -14.93 -1.79 7.66
CA PRO A 188 -13.87 -1.91 6.67
C PRO A 188 -12.96 -0.69 6.66
N TYR A 189 -11.66 -0.90 6.45
CA TYR A 189 -10.72 0.19 6.19
C TYR A 189 -9.60 -0.25 5.24
N THR A 190 -9.17 0.64 4.37
CA THR A 190 -8.06 0.43 3.43
C THR A 190 -6.80 1.04 4.00
N VAL A 191 -5.68 0.32 3.95
CA VAL A 191 -4.36 0.84 4.34
C VAL A 191 -3.45 0.88 3.11
N GLU A 192 -2.77 2.00 2.90
CA GLU A 192 -1.74 2.18 1.88
C GLU A 192 -0.44 2.65 2.53
N LEU A 193 0.59 1.80 2.51
CA LEU A 193 1.94 2.10 2.94
C LEU A 193 2.79 2.64 1.79
N LYS A 194 3.65 3.60 2.09
CA LYS A 194 4.56 4.28 1.16
C LYS A 194 5.96 4.43 1.76
N LEU A 195 6.99 4.16 0.97
CA LEU A 195 8.36 4.54 1.29
C LEU A 195 8.59 6.02 0.97
N ARG A 196 9.21 6.73 1.91
CA ARG A 196 9.66 8.10 1.72
C ARG A 196 10.92 8.34 2.53
N ASP A 197 12.01 8.66 1.84
CA ASP A 197 13.30 9.01 2.42
C ASP A 197 13.85 7.90 3.34
N GLY A 198 13.56 6.64 3.01
CA GLY A 198 13.91 5.47 3.83
C GLY A 198 12.92 5.15 4.96
N GLU A 199 11.94 5.99 5.24
CA GLU A 199 10.92 5.73 6.26
C GLU A 199 9.64 5.14 5.63
N VAL A 200 8.85 4.45 6.44
CA VAL A 200 7.55 3.90 6.01
C VAL A 200 6.43 4.74 6.61
N TYR A 201 5.61 5.31 5.73
CA TYR A 201 4.39 6.04 6.11
C TYR A 201 3.17 5.25 5.66
N GLY A 202 2.09 5.32 6.41
CA GLY A 202 0.81 4.75 6.03
C GLY A 202 -0.26 5.81 5.87
N ASN A 203 -1.26 5.51 5.05
CA ASN A 203 -2.54 6.20 5.02
C ASN A 203 -3.63 5.16 5.27
N VAL A 204 -4.57 5.47 6.16
CA VAL A 204 -5.77 4.67 6.36
C VAL A 204 -6.99 5.43 5.87
N SER A 205 -7.85 4.75 5.13
CA SER A 205 -9.13 5.27 4.65
C SER A 205 -10.27 4.39 5.12
N PHE A 206 -11.28 4.99 5.74
CA PHE A 206 -12.43 4.32 6.34
C PHE A 206 -13.71 5.16 6.20
#